data_AF-A0A9E2ZE63-F1
#
_entry.id   AF-A0A9E2ZE63-F1
#
_cell.length_a   1.000
_cell.length_b   1.000
_cell.length_c   1.000
_cell.angle_alpha   90.00
_cell.angle_beta   90.00
_cell.angle_gamma   90.00
#
_symmetry.space_group_name_H-M   'P 1'
#
loop_
_entity.id
_entity.type
_entity.pdbx_description
1 polymer ?
#
loop_
_entity_poly.entity_id
_entity_poly.type
_entity_poly.pdbx_seq_one_letter_code
_entity_poly.pdbx_strand_id
1 'polypeptide(L)'
;VAYEDVRAIAEEIETQPMVISLDPQTVGEVLGDIGTLARATDRKDAAVEFVRDAASRIDRIRIKVRGARRPRVAALEWLDPPFVAGHWTPQLIEYAGGEDVLGFPGENSEERSWEQISAAQPDIVIVMPCGYGAEIAHREAEMHRDELAGVGAGEVVAVDAAAYFSRPGPRIVDGLELLAHILHPELVPEAQAEALTVPI
;
A
#
# COMPACT_ATOMS: atom_id res chain seq x y z
N VAL A 1 -16.71 -11.56 -6.02
CA VAL A 1 -17.48 -12.83 -5.92
C VAL A 1 -17.85 -13.01 -4.46
N ALA A 2 -19.09 -13.35 -4.13
CA ALA A 2 -19.49 -13.49 -2.73
C ALA A 2 -18.92 -14.79 -2.13
N TYR A 3 -18.60 -14.78 -0.83
CA TYR A 3 -18.08 -15.96 -0.13
C TYR A 3 -19.01 -17.18 -0.28
N GLU A 4 -20.32 -16.98 -0.19
CA GLU A 4 -21.30 -18.07 -0.31
C GLU A 4 -21.29 -18.71 -1.71
N ASP A 5 -21.05 -17.93 -2.77
CA ASP A 5 -20.94 -18.47 -4.13
C ASP A 5 -19.69 -19.36 -4.25
N VAL A 6 -18.55 -18.91 -3.70
CA VAL A 6 -17.30 -19.68 -3.70
C VAL A 6 -17.46 -20.96 -2.87
N ARG A 7 -18.12 -20.87 -1.72
CA ARG A 7 -18.39 -22.02 -0.85
C ARG A 7 -19.29 -23.05 -1.52
N ALA A 8 -20.37 -22.63 -2.17
CA ALA A 8 -21.27 -23.52 -2.90
C ALA A 8 -20.52 -24.29 -4.00
N ILE A 9 -19.66 -23.60 -4.77
CA ILE A 9 -18.83 -24.25 -5.79
C ILE A 9 -17.83 -25.21 -5.15
N ALA A 10 -17.21 -24.85 -4.03
CA ALA A 10 -16.26 -25.72 -3.33
C ALA A 10 -16.91 -27.02 -2.85
N GLU A 11 -18.16 -26.99 -2.40
CA GLU A 11 -18.92 -28.19 -1.98
C GLU A 11 -19.18 -29.16 -3.15
N GLU A 12 -19.21 -28.67 -4.40
CA GLU A 12 -19.38 -29.48 -5.62
C GLU A 12 -18.06 -30.13 -6.12
N ILE A 13 -16.91 -29.67 -5.64
CA ILE A 13 -15.60 -30.24 -5.99
C ILE A 13 -15.39 -31.55 -5.21
N GLU A 14 -14.89 -32.61 -5.85
CA GLU A 14 -14.68 -33.94 -5.21
C GLU A 14 -13.90 -33.87 -3.89
N THR A 15 -12.91 -32.99 -3.80
CA THR A 15 -12.08 -32.80 -2.59
C THR A 15 -12.73 -31.96 -1.51
N GLN A 16 -13.83 -31.26 -1.82
CA GLN A 16 -14.57 -30.35 -0.93
C GLN A 16 -13.65 -29.42 -0.13
N PRO A 17 -12.84 -28.59 -0.82
CA PRO A 17 -11.82 -27.79 -0.15
C PRO A 17 -12.45 -26.80 0.83
N MET A 18 -11.80 -26.62 1.97
CA MET A 18 -12.16 -25.56 2.92
C MET A 18 -11.92 -24.19 2.28
N VAL A 19 -12.95 -23.36 2.25
CA VAL A 19 -12.85 -21.97 1.78
C VAL A 19 -12.54 -21.06 2.96
N ILE A 20 -11.46 -20.28 2.85
CA ILE A 20 -11.11 -19.24 3.81
C ILE A 20 -11.23 -17.90 3.08
N SER A 21 -12.14 -17.04 3.55
CA SER A 21 -12.26 -15.67 3.07
C SER A 21 -11.46 -14.75 3.99
N LEU A 22 -10.52 -14.02 3.41
CA LEU A 22 -9.71 -13.01 4.09
C LEU A 22 -9.95 -11.67 3.39
N ASP A 23 -10.21 -10.64 4.19
CA ASP A 23 -10.47 -9.28 3.70
C ASP A 23 -9.86 -8.24 4.66
N PRO A 24 -8.52 -8.27 4.86
CA PRO A 24 -7.87 -7.41 5.83
C PRO A 24 -7.82 -5.97 5.31
N GLN A 25 -8.12 -5.04 6.21
CA GLN A 25 -8.20 -3.60 5.95
C GLN A 25 -7.01 -2.86 6.54
N THR A 26 -6.28 -3.44 7.50
CA THR A 26 -5.14 -2.79 8.17
C THR A 26 -3.87 -3.63 8.10
N VAL A 27 -2.69 -3.02 8.32
CA VAL A 27 -1.41 -3.77 8.41
C VAL A 27 -1.49 -4.86 9.48
N GLY A 28 -2.15 -4.56 10.61
CA GLY A 28 -2.35 -5.53 11.69
C GLY A 28 -3.18 -6.74 11.27
N GLU A 29 -4.26 -6.51 10.52
CA GLU A 29 -5.10 -7.59 9.97
C GLU A 29 -4.36 -8.41 8.92
N VAL A 30 -3.61 -7.76 8.01
CA VAL A 30 -2.77 -8.47 7.02
C VAL A 30 -1.78 -9.41 7.73
N LEU A 31 -1.11 -8.95 8.78
CA LEU A 31 -0.21 -9.80 9.57
C LEU A 31 -0.96 -10.86 10.38
N GLY A 32 -2.17 -10.56 10.86
CA GLY A 32 -3.04 -11.49 11.57
C GLY A 32 -3.50 -12.66 10.70
N ASP A 33 -3.80 -12.40 9.43
CA ASP A 33 -4.24 -13.38 8.45
C ASP A 33 -3.20 -14.45 8.15
N ILE A 34 -1.92 -14.12 8.30
CA ILE A 34 -0.82 -15.10 8.22
C ILE A 34 -1.02 -16.19 9.28
N GLY A 35 -1.44 -15.81 10.49
CA GLY A 35 -1.78 -16.76 11.54
C GLY A 35 -2.99 -17.63 11.19
N THR A 36 -3.99 -17.07 10.50
CA THR A 36 -5.16 -17.80 10.01
C THR A 36 -4.76 -18.86 8.97
N LEU A 37 -3.97 -18.47 7.97
CA LEU A 37 -3.46 -19.38 6.95
C LEU A 37 -2.54 -20.45 7.53
N ALA A 38 -1.71 -20.10 8.51
CA ALA A 38 -0.80 -21.03 9.17
C ALA A 38 -1.53 -22.14 9.94
N ARG A 39 -2.67 -21.82 10.57
CA ARG A 39 -3.52 -22.84 11.21
C ARG A 39 -4.15 -23.78 10.18
N ALA A 40 -4.59 -23.24 9.04
CA ALA A 40 -5.21 -24.01 7.97
C ALA A 40 -4.22 -24.93 7.23
N THR A 41 -2.94 -24.55 7.20
CA THR A 41 -1.88 -25.26 6.46
C THR A 41 -0.91 -26.04 7.34
N ASP A 42 -1.14 -26.05 8.66
CA ASP A 42 -0.25 -26.62 9.68
C ASP A 42 1.19 -26.08 9.62
N ARG A 43 1.33 -24.75 9.47
CA ARG A 43 2.61 -24.03 9.33
C ARG A 43 2.84 -23.00 10.44
N LYS A 44 2.45 -23.31 11.68
CA LYS A 44 2.48 -22.37 12.82
C LYS A 44 3.86 -21.77 13.08
N ASP A 45 4.92 -22.59 13.09
CA ASP A 45 6.28 -22.12 13.40
C ASP A 45 6.79 -21.12 12.34
N ALA A 46 6.54 -21.42 11.06
CA ALA A 46 6.89 -20.53 9.95
C ALA A 46 6.15 -19.18 10.05
N ALA A 47 4.89 -19.19 10.47
CA ALA A 47 4.13 -17.96 10.64
C ALA A 47 4.60 -17.12 11.83
N VAL A 48 4.95 -17.76 12.95
CA VAL A 48 5.53 -17.06 14.11
C VAL A 48 6.84 -16.39 13.73
N GLU A 49 7.72 -17.11 13.02
CA GLU A 49 8.98 -16.56 12.53
C GLU A 49 8.75 -15.39 11.56
N PHE A 50 7.85 -15.57 10.59
CA PHE A 50 7.51 -14.54 9.61
C PHE A 50 6.96 -13.27 10.28
N VAL A 51 5.95 -13.40 11.15
CA VAL A 51 5.32 -12.24 11.81
C VAL A 51 6.33 -11.53 12.71
N ARG A 52 7.23 -12.27 13.38
CA ARG A 52 8.29 -11.67 14.18
C ARG A 52 9.27 -10.87 13.32
N ASP A 53 9.67 -11.39 12.17
CA ASP A 53 10.55 -10.66 11.24
C ASP A 53 9.85 -9.41 10.68
N ALA A 54 8.62 -9.55 10.20
CA ALA A 54 7.79 -8.45 9.71
C ALA A 54 7.64 -7.32 10.75
N ALA A 55 7.28 -7.67 11.99
CA ALA A 55 7.18 -6.70 13.08
C ALA A 55 8.52 -6.01 13.35
N SER A 56 9.63 -6.77 13.34
CA SER A 56 10.98 -6.22 13.55
C SER A 56 11.41 -5.29 12.41
N ARG A 57 11.01 -5.55 11.16
CA ARG A 57 11.24 -4.66 10.02
C ARG A 57 10.43 -3.37 10.14
N ILE A 58 9.14 -3.48 10.47
CA ILE A 58 8.26 -2.32 10.72
C ILE A 58 8.83 -1.43 11.82
N ASP A 59 9.20 -2.01 12.97
CA ASP A 59 9.75 -1.25 14.10
C ASP A 59 11.07 -0.56 13.74
N ARG A 60 11.94 -1.20 12.95
CA ARG A 60 13.17 -0.58 12.46
C ARG A 60 12.89 0.70 11.67
N ILE A 61 11.91 0.66 10.76
CA ILE A 61 11.52 1.85 9.99
C ILE A 61 10.93 2.93 10.90
N ARG A 62 9.97 2.57 11.76
CA ARG A 62 9.34 3.51 12.69
C ARG A 62 10.34 4.19 13.61
N ILE A 63 11.37 3.47 14.05
CA ILE A 63 12.45 4.02 14.88
C ILE A 63 13.32 4.99 14.05
N LYS A 64 13.71 4.63 12.82
CA LYS A 64 14.54 5.49 11.96
C LYS A 64 13.89 6.83 11.67
N VAL A 65 12.59 6.84 11.38
CA VAL A 65 11.85 8.06 11.02
C VAL A 65 11.27 8.79 12.24
N ARG A 66 11.53 8.28 13.46
CA ARG A 66 10.99 8.85 14.69
C ARG A 66 11.50 10.28 14.90
N GLY A 67 10.57 11.23 14.97
CA GLY A 67 10.89 12.64 15.19
C GLY A 67 11.37 13.39 13.95
N ALA A 68 11.39 12.75 12.78
CA ALA A 68 11.54 13.43 11.50
C ALA A 68 10.30 14.33 11.23
N ARG A 69 10.46 15.29 10.31
CA ARG A 69 9.30 15.98 9.71
C ARG A 69 8.38 14.92 9.10
N ARG A 70 7.07 15.16 9.06
CA ARG A 70 6.13 14.25 8.39
C ARG A 70 5.68 14.88 7.07
N PRO A 71 6.19 14.42 5.90
CA PRO A 71 5.69 14.88 4.62
C PRO A 71 4.21 14.56 4.47
N ARG A 72 3.46 15.48 3.89
CA ARG A 72 2.07 15.33 3.49
C ARG A 72 1.99 14.52 2.20
N VAL A 73 1.30 13.40 2.22
CA VAL A 73 1.29 12.43 1.12
C VAL A 73 -0.12 12.29 0.57
N ALA A 74 -0.27 12.44 -0.74
CA ALA A 74 -1.45 12.00 -1.46
C ALA A 74 -1.10 10.71 -2.20
N ALA A 75 -1.79 9.62 -1.89
CA ALA A 75 -1.52 8.32 -2.49
C ALA A 75 -2.67 7.91 -3.41
N LEU A 76 -2.38 7.74 -4.70
CA LEU A 76 -3.38 7.56 -5.75
C LEU A 76 -3.31 6.14 -6.33
N GLU A 77 -4.39 5.38 -6.19
CA GLU A 77 -4.51 4.00 -6.68
C GLU A 77 -5.24 3.87 -8.02
N TRP A 78 -5.72 5.01 -8.55
CA TRP A 78 -6.21 5.19 -9.91
C TRP A 78 -6.16 6.69 -10.26
N LEU A 79 -6.12 7.04 -11.55
CA LEU A 79 -5.98 8.44 -11.99
C LEU A 79 -7.19 8.98 -12.79
N ASP A 80 -8.01 8.11 -13.38
CA ASP A 80 -9.20 8.51 -14.17
C ASP A 80 -10.46 7.66 -13.87
N PRO A 81 -11.39 8.17 -13.04
CA PRO A 81 -11.22 9.33 -12.15
C PRO A 81 -10.22 9.00 -11.02
N PRO A 82 -9.60 9.98 -10.34
CA PRO A 82 -8.55 9.66 -9.39
C PRO A 82 -9.13 9.07 -8.10
N PHE A 83 -8.57 7.94 -7.67
CA PHE A 83 -8.92 7.27 -6.43
C PHE A 83 -7.80 7.42 -5.42
N VAL A 84 -8.15 7.87 -4.21
CA VAL A 84 -7.24 7.93 -3.07
C VAL A 84 -7.16 6.55 -2.42
N ALA A 85 -5.96 6.17 -2.03
CA ALA A 85 -5.73 4.85 -1.46
C ALA A 85 -6.31 4.71 -0.05
N GLY A 86 -6.90 3.55 0.20
CA GLY A 86 -7.46 3.17 1.49
C GLY A 86 -6.73 1.99 2.12
N HIS A 87 -7.46 1.24 2.93
CA HIS A 87 -7.07 0.03 3.62
C HIS A 87 -5.79 0.25 4.44
N TRP A 88 -4.77 -0.58 4.22
CA TRP A 88 -3.53 -0.54 4.98
C TRP A 88 -2.60 0.59 4.51
N THR A 89 -2.83 1.20 3.34
CA THR A 89 -1.90 2.15 2.74
C THR A 89 -1.71 3.42 3.56
N PRO A 90 -2.77 4.11 4.07
CA PRO A 90 -2.58 5.23 4.98
C PRO A 90 -1.77 4.87 6.23
N GLN A 91 -1.92 3.64 6.74
CA GLN A 91 -1.15 3.15 7.88
C GLN A 91 0.33 2.88 7.52
N LEU A 92 0.60 2.37 6.31
CA LEU A 92 1.98 2.23 5.82
C LEU A 92 2.66 3.61 5.69
N ILE A 93 1.95 4.61 5.16
CA ILE A 93 2.44 6.00 5.08
C ILE A 93 2.72 6.54 6.47
N GLU A 94 1.82 6.30 7.44
CA GLU A 94 2.04 6.69 8.84
C GLU A 94 3.31 6.05 9.43
N TYR A 95 3.50 4.74 9.23
CA TYR A 95 4.66 4.00 9.70
C TYR A 95 5.96 4.43 9.01
N ALA A 96 5.88 4.85 7.74
CA ALA A 96 6.98 5.43 6.98
C ALA A 96 7.35 6.85 7.43
N GLY A 97 6.61 7.43 8.40
CA GLY A 97 6.86 8.79 8.87
C GLY A 97 6.25 9.88 7.99
N GLY A 98 5.25 9.54 7.17
CA GLY A 98 4.42 10.49 6.43
C GLY A 98 3.11 10.82 7.16
N GLU A 99 2.32 11.68 6.53
CA GLU A 99 0.92 11.98 6.86
C GLU A 99 0.11 11.81 5.59
N ASP A 100 -0.74 10.78 5.53
CA ASP A 100 -1.72 10.69 4.43
C ASP A 100 -2.77 11.80 4.62
N VAL A 101 -2.92 12.66 3.62
CA VAL A 101 -3.80 13.83 3.71
C VAL A 101 -5.20 13.61 3.13
N LEU A 102 -5.48 12.41 2.63
CA LEU A 102 -6.73 12.08 1.93
C LEU A 102 -7.39 10.80 2.42
N GLY A 103 -6.60 9.77 2.74
CA GLY A 103 -7.07 8.46 3.20
C GLY A 103 -6.99 8.27 4.71
N PHE A 104 -7.75 7.30 5.22
CA PHE A 104 -7.73 6.90 6.64
C PHE A 104 -7.46 5.40 6.77
N PRO A 105 -6.67 4.97 7.77
CA PRO A 105 -6.38 3.56 7.99
C PRO A 105 -7.65 2.70 8.13
N GLY A 106 -7.76 1.65 7.31
CA GLY A 106 -8.86 0.71 7.34
C GLY A 106 -10.15 1.16 6.63
N GLU A 107 -10.18 2.36 6.05
CA GLU A 107 -11.30 2.81 5.21
C GLU A 107 -11.08 2.40 3.75
N ASN A 108 -12.16 2.27 2.97
CA ASN A 108 -12.04 1.94 1.55
C ASN A 108 -11.31 3.03 0.77
N SER A 109 -10.80 2.67 -0.41
CA SER A 109 -10.42 3.70 -1.37
C SER A 109 -11.64 4.45 -1.87
N GLU A 110 -11.43 5.74 -2.17
CA GLU A 110 -12.51 6.64 -2.56
C GLU A 110 -12.12 7.45 -3.77
N GLU A 111 -13.08 7.65 -4.67
CA GLU A 111 -12.95 8.64 -5.73
C GLU A 111 -12.86 10.05 -5.11
N ARG A 112 -11.91 10.86 -5.57
CA ARG A 112 -11.81 12.28 -5.22
C ARG A 112 -11.66 13.09 -6.50
N SER A 113 -12.01 14.37 -6.46
CA SER A 113 -11.70 15.26 -7.59
C SER A 113 -10.25 15.74 -7.52
N TRP A 114 -9.65 16.08 -8.66
CA TRP A 114 -8.31 16.68 -8.71
C TRP A 114 -8.23 17.98 -7.89
N GLU A 115 -9.31 18.76 -7.82
CA GLU A 115 -9.38 19.96 -6.98
C GLU A 115 -9.35 19.62 -5.48
N GLN A 116 -10.00 18.53 -5.05
CA GLN A 116 -9.94 18.07 -3.67
C GLN A 116 -8.53 17.57 -3.31
N ILE A 117 -7.87 16.87 -4.24
CA ILE A 117 -6.49 16.40 -4.07
C ILE A 117 -5.53 17.60 -3.96
N SER A 118 -5.65 18.59 -4.85
CA SER A 118 -4.87 19.83 -4.82
C SER A 118 -5.13 20.64 -3.54
N ALA A 119 -6.39 20.75 -3.11
CA ALA A 119 -6.76 21.46 -1.88
C ALA A 119 -6.20 20.81 -0.60
N ALA A 120 -5.85 19.53 -0.64
CA ALA A 120 -5.16 18.86 0.46
C ALA A 120 -3.67 19.26 0.59
N GLN A 121 -3.11 19.99 -0.39
CA GLN A 121 -1.74 20.48 -0.38
C GLN A 121 -0.71 19.40 0.01
N PRO A 122 -0.63 18.28 -0.75
CA PRO A 122 0.38 17.27 -0.50
C PRO A 122 1.78 17.81 -0.81
N ASP A 123 2.77 17.42 -0.01
CA ASP A 123 4.18 17.63 -0.32
C ASP A 123 4.62 16.66 -1.43
N ILE A 124 4.08 15.43 -1.42
CA ILE A 124 4.45 14.32 -2.31
C ILE A 124 3.18 13.60 -2.79
N VAL A 125 3.12 13.28 -4.08
CA VAL A 125 2.10 12.38 -4.66
C VAL A 125 2.74 11.02 -4.98
N ILE A 126 2.16 9.95 -4.45
CA ILE A 126 2.53 8.58 -4.79
C ILE A 126 1.51 8.03 -5.78
N VAL A 127 1.95 7.73 -6.99
CA VAL A 127 1.14 7.12 -8.05
C VAL A 127 1.35 5.61 -8.01
N MET A 128 0.32 4.89 -7.61
CA MET A 128 0.34 3.44 -7.40
C MET A 128 -0.93 2.76 -7.94
N PRO A 129 -1.22 2.89 -9.25
CA PRO A 129 -2.42 2.33 -9.85
C PRO A 129 -2.54 0.82 -9.64
N CYS A 130 -3.70 0.39 -9.16
CA CYS A 130 -3.92 -0.99 -8.76
C CYS A 130 -3.61 -2.00 -9.87
N GLY A 131 -2.77 -3.00 -9.55
CA GLY A 131 -2.39 -4.06 -10.48
C GLY A 131 -1.30 -3.70 -11.49
N TYR A 132 -0.75 -2.48 -11.45
CA TYR A 132 0.35 -2.06 -12.30
C TYR A 132 1.71 -2.09 -11.58
N GLY A 133 2.75 -2.43 -12.34
CA GLY A 133 4.14 -2.27 -11.92
C GLY A 133 4.65 -0.83 -12.15
N ALA A 134 5.81 -0.50 -11.60
CA ALA A 134 6.34 0.87 -11.58
C ALA A 134 6.41 1.54 -12.97
N GLU A 135 6.87 0.81 -14.00
CA GLU A 135 6.96 1.32 -15.37
C GLU A 135 5.60 1.65 -16.01
N ILE A 136 4.57 0.86 -15.71
CA ILE A 136 3.21 1.14 -16.21
C ILE A 136 2.64 2.31 -15.42
N ALA A 137 2.79 2.31 -14.09
CA ALA A 137 2.38 3.40 -13.22
C ALA A 137 3.02 4.75 -13.62
N HIS A 138 4.29 4.74 -14.01
CA HIS A 138 5.00 5.93 -14.49
C HIS A 138 4.41 6.45 -15.79
N ARG A 139 4.15 5.57 -16.78
CA ARG A 139 3.45 5.97 -18.01
C ARG A 139 2.05 6.50 -17.76
N GLU A 140 1.29 5.89 -16.85
CA GLU A 140 -0.02 6.40 -16.43
C GLU A 140 0.10 7.81 -15.85
N ALA A 141 1.10 8.05 -15.00
CA ALA A 141 1.37 9.37 -14.46
C ALA A 141 1.74 10.38 -15.56
N GLU A 142 2.56 9.98 -16.55
CA GLU A 142 2.91 10.85 -17.67
C GLU A 142 1.70 11.22 -18.54
N MET A 143 0.72 10.32 -18.67
CA MET A 143 -0.54 10.60 -19.39
C MET A 143 -1.44 11.60 -18.64
N HIS A 144 -1.34 11.68 -17.31
CA HIS A 144 -2.09 12.61 -16.44
C HIS A 144 -1.21 13.73 -15.89
N ARG A 145 -0.16 14.10 -16.64
CA ARG A 145 0.85 15.05 -16.19
C ARG A 145 0.26 16.42 -15.84
N ASP A 146 -0.67 16.92 -16.65
CA ASP A 146 -1.25 18.24 -16.45
C ASP A 146 -2.08 18.30 -15.16
N GLU A 147 -2.85 17.24 -14.87
CA GLU A 147 -3.60 17.09 -13.63
C GLU A 147 -2.66 16.97 -12.42
N LEU A 148 -1.64 16.13 -12.51
CA LEU A 148 -0.64 15.93 -11.46
C LEU A 148 0.18 17.21 -11.18
N ALA A 149 0.56 17.94 -12.22
CA ALA A 149 1.19 19.26 -12.08
C ALA A 149 0.24 20.26 -11.40
N GLY A 150 -1.06 20.20 -11.72
CA GLY A 150 -2.12 21.00 -11.10
C GLY A 150 -2.34 20.72 -9.61
N VAL A 151 -1.95 19.54 -9.10
CA VAL A 151 -1.95 19.24 -7.66
C VAL A 151 -0.97 20.14 -6.89
N GLY A 152 0.15 20.53 -7.52
CA GLY A 152 1.14 21.42 -6.92
C GLY A 152 2.03 20.76 -5.85
N ALA A 153 2.16 19.43 -5.87
CA ALA A 153 3.10 18.71 -5.02
C ALA A 153 4.55 19.01 -5.42
N GLY A 154 5.47 18.94 -4.45
CA GLY A 154 6.90 19.13 -4.72
C GLY A 154 7.54 17.94 -5.44
N GLU A 155 6.95 16.76 -5.29
CA GLU A 155 7.42 15.53 -5.91
C GLU A 155 6.25 14.62 -6.30
N VAL A 156 6.38 13.95 -7.44
CA VAL A 156 5.45 12.91 -7.90
C VAL A 156 6.26 11.67 -8.22
N VAL A 157 5.88 10.53 -7.63
CA VAL A 157 6.63 9.27 -7.73
C VAL A 157 5.69 8.14 -8.09
N ALA A 158 6.05 7.38 -9.12
CA ALA A 158 5.35 6.15 -9.50
C ALA A 158 6.03 4.92 -8.90
N VAL A 159 5.22 3.98 -8.40
CA VAL A 159 5.70 2.76 -7.71
C VAL A 159 4.96 1.51 -8.18
N ASP A 160 5.53 0.33 -7.89
CA ASP A 160 4.92 -0.96 -8.20
C ASP A 160 3.80 -1.30 -7.20
N ALA A 161 2.58 -0.88 -7.54
CA ALA A 161 1.39 -1.16 -6.75
C ALA A 161 1.08 -2.65 -6.68
N ALA A 162 1.19 -3.36 -7.81
CA ALA A 162 0.89 -4.78 -7.90
C ALA A 162 1.74 -5.62 -6.93
N ALA A 163 2.98 -5.19 -6.70
CA ALA A 163 3.89 -5.87 -5.81
C ALA A 163 3.62 -5.56 -4.33
N TYR A 164 3.40 -4.29 -4.01
CA TYR A 164 3.57 -3.77 -2.64
C TYR A 164 2.30 -3.16 -2.01
N PHE A 165 1.35 -2.67 -2.81
CA PHE A 165 0.23 -1.84 -2.31
C PHE A 165 -1.15 -2.38 -2.64
N SER A 166 -1.31 -3.24 -3.66
CA SER A 166 -2.61 -3.76 -4.09
C SER A 166 -2.96 -5.16 -3.55
N ARG A 167 -2.06 -5.77 -2.76
CA ARG A 167 -2.25 -7.14 -2.25
C ARG A 167 -1.98 -7.21 -0.75
N PRO A 168 -2.95 -7.70 0.05
CA PRO A 168 -2.76 -7.89 1.47
C PRO A 168 -1.91 -9.15 1.72
N GLY A 169 -0.59 -8.99 1.76
CA GLY A 169 0.31 -10.11 1.94
C GLY A 169 1.70 -9.72 2.45
N PRO A 170 2.64 -10.69 2.50
CA PRO A 170 3.98 -10.51 3.04
C PRO A 170 4.71 -9.22 2.61
N ARG A 171 4.51 -8.81 1.35
CA ARG A 171 5.26 -7.71 0.73
C ARG A 171 4.82 -6.30 1.12
N ILE A 172 3.80 -6.15 1.95
CA ILE A 172 3.42 -4.81 2.44
C ILE A 172 4.54 -4.17 3.28
N VAL A 173 5.41 -4.98 3.89
CA VAL A 173 6.56 -4.50 4.65
C VAL A 173 7.64 -3.94 3.71
N ASP A 174 7.82 -4.53 2.53
CA ASP A 174 8.67 -3.99 1.48
C ASP A 174 8.11 -2.67 0.94
N GLY A 175 6.78 -2.57 0.82
CA GLY A 175 6.08 -1.31 0.52
C GLY A 175 6.30 -0.22 1.58
N LEU A 176 6.30 -0.57 2.87
CA LEU A 176 6.66 0.34 3.96
C LEU A 176 8.10 0.84 3.82
N GLU A 177 9.04 -0.06 3.56
CA GLU A 177 10.46 0.31 3.39
C GLU A 177 10.67 1.23 2.18
N LEU A 178 9.95 0.97 1.07
CA LEU A 178 9.91 1.85 -0.10
C LEU A 178 9.35 3.24 0.23
N LEU A 179 8.21 3.32 0.91
CA LEU A 179 7.63 4.60 1.32
C LEU A 179 8.60 5.35 2.23
N ALA A 180 9.22 4.68 3.20
CA ALA A 180 10.17 5.34 4.09
C ALA A 180 11.41 5.87 3.34
N HIS A 181 11.86 5.16 2.29
CA HIS A 181 12.92 5.63 1.40
C HIS A 181 12.51 6.87 0.61
N ILE A 182 11.31 6.88 0.01
CA ILE A 182 10.78 8.03 -0.73
C ILE A 182 10.62 9.25 0.19
N LEU A 183 10.04 9.05 1.37
CA LEU A 183 9.71 10.15 2.28
C LEU A 183 10.93 10.67 3.06
N HIS A 184 11.91 9.81 3.33
CA HIS A 184 13.08 10.10 4.17
C HIS A 184 14.38 9.50 3.61
N PRO A 185 14.83 9.89 2.40
CA PRO A 185 15.99 9.27 1.75
C PRO A 185 17.28 9.38 2.58
N GLU A 186 17.41 10.42 3.40
CA GLU A 186 18.56 10.64 4.30
C GLU A 186 18.61 9.64 5.47
N LEU A 187 17.46 9.12 5.89
CA LEU A 187 17.30 8.21 7.03
C LEU A 187 17.16 6.75 6.59
N VAL A 188 16.60 6.55 5.39
CA VAL A 188 16.38 5.25 4.74
C VAL A 188 16.92 5.35 3.31
N PRO A 189 18.23 5.20 3.09
CA PRO A 189 18.85 5.45 1.79
C PRO A 189 18.65 4.33 0.76
N GLU A 190 18.22 3.15 1.21
CA GLU A 190 18.04 1.97 0.37
C GLU A 190 16.66 1.37 0.61
N ALA A 191 15.97 1.06 -0.49
CA ALA A 191 14.81 0.18 -0.53
C ALA A 191 15.05 -0.92 -1.58
N GLN A 192 14.42 -2.09 -1.39
CA GLN A 192 14.52 -3.17 -2.37
C GLN A 192 13.74 -2.89 -3.66
N ALA A 193 12.77 -1.98 -3.59
CA ALA A 193 11.85 -1.64 -4.66
C ALA A 193 12.23 -0.32 -5.32
N GLU A 194 11.88 -0.20 -6.60
CA GLU A 194 12.17 0.98 -7.40
C GLU A 194 11.03 2.00 -7.29
N ALA A 195 11.41 3.28 -7.30
CA ALA A 195 10.54 4.44 -7.31
C ALA A 195 10.95 5.32 -8.49
N LEU A 196 10.01 5.61 -9.39
CA LEU A 196 10.27 6.37 -10.60
C LEU A 196 9.72 7.79 -10.44
N THR A 197 10.59 8.78 -10.36
CA THR A 197 10.17 10.18 -10.35
C THR A 197 9.47 10.52 -11.67
N VAL A 198 8.30 11.12 -11.56
CA VAL A 198 7.52 11.62 -12.70
C VAL A 198 7.88 13.09 -12.85
N PRO A 199 8.52 13.51 -13.95
CA PRO A 199 8.76 14.93 -14.17
C PRO A 199 7.41 15.62 -14.33
N ILE A 200 7.13 16.66 -13.55
CA ILE A 200 5.93 17.50 -13.65
C ILE A 200 6.30 18.95 -13.95
#